data_AF-D2EGH3-F1
#
_entry.id   AF-D2EGH3-F1
#
_cell.length_a   1.000
_cell.length_b   1.000
_cell.length_c   1.000
_cell.angle_alpha   90.00
_cell.angle_beta   90.00
_cell.angle_gamma   90.00
#
_symmetry.space_group_name_H-M   'P 1'
#
loop_
_entity.id
_entity.type
_entity.pdbx_description
1 polymer ?
#
loop_
_entity_poly.entity_id
_entity_poly.type
_entity_poly.pdbx_seq_one_letter_code
_entity_poly.pdbx_strand_id
1 'polypeptide(L)'
;MIDSQRLYHTLKVLDHFINDALGLEYDPPKLSGFHYNRELLKAAVANTYVETISNRADSLHLSIEKSSIDRIKSAFLSTTKAVTKPFLLKERRMMLAFDYTAEDFYGDSGGRWLHGWTGEERGESQSSPFCQ
;
A
#
# COMPACT_ATOMS: atom_id res chain seq x y z
N MET A 1 -26.77 8.28 -2.62
CA MET A 1 -26.26 8.40 -4.00
C MET A 1 -24.80 8.78 -3.90
N ILE A 2 -23.87 8.03 -4.52
CA ILE A 2 -22.44 8.35 -4.47
C ILE A 2 -22.20 9.61 -5.29
N ASP A 3 -21.48 10.58 -4.74
CA ASP A 3 -21.05 11.78 -5.46
C ASP A 3 -20.00 11.39 -6.53
N SER A 4 -20.40 11.47 -7.79
CA SER A 4 -19.56 11.11 -8.95
C SER A 4 -18.29 11.95 -9.05
N GLN A 5 -18.31 13.23 -8.64
CA GLN A 5 -17.12 14.08 -8.67
C GLN A 5 -16.12 13.64 -7.61
N ARG A 6 -16.62 13.35 -6.40
CA ARG A 6 -15.78 12.81 -5.32
C ARG A 6 -15.19 11.46 -5.70
N LEU A 7 -15.99 10.57 -6.29
CA LEU A 7 -15.52 9.26 -6.76
C LEU A 7 -14.41 9.39 -7.80
N TYR A 8 -14.62 10.25 -8.82
CA TYR A 8 -13.61 10.49 -9.85
C TYR A 8 -12.30 11.03 -9.26
N HIS A 9 -12.41 12.00 -8.34
CA HIS A 9 -11.24 12.54 -7.64
C HIS A 9 -10.50 11.45 -6.87
N THR A 10 -11.21 10.63 -6.10
CA THR A 10 -10.61 9.51 -5.34
C THR A 10 -9.92 8.50 -6.26
N LEU A 11 -10.54 8.12 -7.37
CA LEU A 11 -9.94 7.19 -8.33
C LEU A 11 -8.68 7.78 -8.99
N LYS A 12 -8.68 9.07 -9.28
CA LYS A 12 -7.51 9.76 -9.84
C LYS A 12 -6.36 9.83 -8.84
N VAL A 13 -6.65 10.11 -7.58
CA VAL A 13 -5.66 10.08 -6.49
C VAL A 13 -5.08 8.67 -6.34
N LEU A 14 -5.92 7.64 -6.39
CA LEU A 14 -5.50 6.25 -6.31
C LEU A 14 -4.61 5.84 -7.50
N ASP A 15 -4.96 6.25 -8.72
CA ASP A 15 -4.14 6.03 -9.92
C ASP A 15 -2.75 6.66 -9.77
N HIS A 16 -2.67 7.93 -9.34
CA HIS A 16 -1.39 8.58 -9.08
C HIS A 16 -0.57 7.86 -8.00
N PHE A 17 -1.22 7.44 -6.90
CA PHE A 17 -0.55 6.68 -5.85
C PHE A 17 0.06 5.39 -6.40
N ILE A 18 -0.69 4.60 -7.17
CA ILE A 18 -0.20 3.33 -7.72
C ILE A 18 0.92 3.56 -8.74
N ASN A 19 0.79 4.57 -9.61
CA ASN A 19 1.83 4.91 -10.56
C ASN A 19 3.14 5.30 -9.86
N ASP A 20 3.05 6.19 -8.86
CA ASP A 20 4.21 6.64 -8.10
C ASP A 20 4.82 5.50 -7.30
N ALA A 21 4.00 4.70 -6.61
CA ALA A 21 4.45 3.60 -5.76
C ALA A 21 5.13 2.49 -6.55
N LEU A 22 4.58 2.15 -7.73
CA LEU A 22 5.04 1.04 -8.57
C LEU A 22 5.99 1.45 -9.70
N GLY A 23 6.28 2.74 -9.84
CA GLY A 23 7.12 3.27 -10.91
C GLY A 23 6.54 3.04 -12.30
N LEU A 24 5.22 3.10 -12.42
CA LEU A 24 4.55 3.00 -13.69
C LEU A 24 4.61 4.36 -14.40
N GLU A 25 4.93 4.32 -15.69
CA GLU A 25 4.90 5.51 -16.53
C GLU A 25 3.50 5.68 -17.14
N TYR A 26 2.99 6.91 -17.09
CA TYR A 26 1.79 7.29 -17.82
C TYR A 26 2.14 7.57 -19.29
N ASP A 27 2.50 6.53 -20.03
CA ASP A 27 2.81 6.63 -21.46
C ASP A 27 2.13 5.47 -22.21
N PRO A 28 1.15 5.71 -23.09
CA PRO A 28 0.55 4.65 -23.91
C PRO A 28 1.66 4.03 -24.79
N PRO A 29 1.91 2.71 -24.75
CA PRO A 29 1.00 1.61 -24.39
C PRO A 29 1.22 0.97 -23.00
N LYS A 30 1.95 1.63 -22.10
CA LYS A 30 2.35 1.07 -20.79
C LYS A 30 1.15 0.99 -19.84
N LEU A 31 1.19 -0.01 -18.96
CA LEU A 31 0.19 -0.20 -17.91
C LEU A 31 0.36 0.89 -16.84
N SER A 32 -0.76 1.48 -16.44
CA SER A 32 -0.87 2.48 -15.37
C SER A 32 -1.79 1.99 -14.25
N GLY A 33 -1.84 2.72 -13.14
CA GLY A 33 -2.73 2.48 -12.01
C GLY A 33 -4.19 2.32 -12.42
N PHE A 34 -4.66 3.07 -13.43
CA PHE A 34 -5.99 2.92 -14.03
C PHE A 34 -6.32 1.45 -14.38
N HIS A 35 -5.34 0.71 -14.90
CA HIS A 35 -5.51 -0.68 -15.30
C HIS A 35 -5.57 -1.65 -14.12
N TYR A 36 -5.01 -1.26 -12.97
CA TYR A 36 -4.90 -2.11 -11.78
C TYR A 36 -5.91 -1.73 -10.69
N ASN A 37 -6.41 -0.50 -10.66
CA ASN A 37 -7.28 0.05 -9.61
C ASN A 37 -8.44 -0.89 -9.27
N ARG A 38 -9.16 -1.38 -10.29
CA ARG A 38 -10.32 -2.24 -10.08
C ARG A 38 -9.95 -3.56 -9.42
N GLU A 39 -8.92 -4.23 -9.92
CA GLU A 39 -8.54 -5.55 -9.40
C GLU A 39 -7.86 -5.45 -8.04
N LEU A 40 -7.06 -4.41 -7.81
CA LEU A 40 -6.49 -4.11 -6.50
C LEU A 40 -7.59 -3.83 -5.46
N LEU A 41 -8.59 -3.02 -5.79
CA LEU A 41 -9.71 -2.74 -4.88
C LEU A 41 -10.54 -4.00 -4.60
N LYS A 42 -10.81 -4.82 -5.60
CA LYS A 42 -11.53 -6.09 -5.42
C LYS A 42 -10.76 -7.06 -4.53
N ALA A 43 -9.47 -7.24 -4.81
CA ALA A 43 -8.59 -8.10 -4.04
C ALA A 43 -8.52 -7.65 -2.57
N ALA A 44 -8.39 -6.33 -2.34
CA ALA A 44 -8.38 -5.75 -1.00
C ALA A 44 -9.70 -5.97 -0.25
N VAL A 45 -10.84 -5.76 -0.91
CA VAL A 45 -12.17 -5.94 -0.30
C VAL A 45 -12.45 -7.41 0.04
N ALA A 46 -11.99 -8.34 -0.81
CA ALA A 46 -12.19 -9.78 -0.61
C ALA A 46 -11.06 -10.46 0.18
N ASN A 47 -10.06 -9.70 0.64
CA ASN A 47 -8.84 -10.20 1.29
C ASN A 47 -8.21 -11.38 0.52
N THR A 48 -8.03 -11.20 -0.79
CA THR A 48 -7.55 -12.25 -1.71
C THR A 48 -6.47 -11.70 -2.65
N TYR A 49 -5.92 -12.55 -3.51
CA TYR A 49 -4.90 -12.16 -4.47
C TYR A 49 -5.50 -11.48 -5.72
N VAL A 50 -4.67 -10.72 -6.43
CA VAL A 50 -5.07 -10.10 -7.70
C VAL A 50 -4.95 -11.13 -8.81
N GLU A 51 -6.07 -11.42 -9.48
CA GLU A 51 -6.10 -12.29 -10.66
C GLU A 51 -6.67 -11.53 -11.86
N THR A 52 -6.02 -11.66 -13.01
CA THR A 52 -6.46 -11.02 -14.26
C THR A 52 -6.54 -12.04 -15.38
N ILE A 53 -7.49 -11.87 -16.31
CA ILE A 53 -7.66 -12.74 -17.50
C ILE A 53 -6.47 -12.64 -18.49
N SER A 54 -5.42 -11.88 -18.19
CA SER A 54 -4.22 -11.69 -19.01
C SER A 54 -2.93 -11.65 -18.16
N ASN A 55 -1.78 -11.42 -18.81
CA ASN A 55 -0.47 -11.21 -18.19
C ASN A 55 -0.32 -9.93 -17.32
N ARG A 56 -1.43 -9.27 -16.95
CA ARG A 56 -1.41 -8.03 -16.17
C ARG A 56 -1.06 -8.30 -14.71
N ALA A 57 -1.54 -9.40 -14.14
CA ALA A 57 -1.15 -9.83 -12.79
C ALA A 57 0.36 -10.09 -12.70
N ASP A 58 0.95 -10.74 -13.70
CA ASP A 58 2.41 -10.96 -13.76
C ASP A 58 3.17 -9.64 -13.90
N SER A 59 2.69 -8.75 -14.76
CA SER A 59 3.28 -7.42 -14.93
C SER A 59 3.22 -6.60 -13.63
N LEU A 60 2.10 -6.68 -12.91
CA LEU A 60 1.93 -6.07 -11.60
C LEU A 60 2.88 -6.68 -10.58
N HIS A 61 3.02 -7.99 -10.54
CA HIS A 61 3.95 -8.70 -9.66
C HIS A 61 5.39 -8.20 -9.88
N LEU A 62 5.85 -8.12 -11.13
CA LEU A 62 7.17 -7.61 -11.48
C LEU A 62 7.34 -6.13 -11.11
N SER A 63 6.32 -5.30 -11.32
CA SER A 63 6.35 -3.89 -10.91
C SER A 63 6.44 -3.72 -9.39
N ILE A 64 5.71 -4.56 -8.65
CA ILE A 64 5.85 -4.64 -7.20
C ILE A 64 7.29 -5.04 -6.91
N GLU A 65 7.77 -6.20 -7.34
CA GLU A 65 9.12 -6.71 -7.05
C GLU A 65 10.24 -5.68 -7.30
N LYS A 66 10.16 -4.91 -8.39
CA LYS A 66 11.13 -3.86 -8.74
C LYS A 66 11.04 -2.59 -7.89
N SER A 67 9.91 -2.34 -7.23
CA SER A 67 9.68 -1.14 -6.43
C SER A 67 10.39 -1.21 -5.08
N SER A 68 11.01 -0.12 -4.65
CA SER A 68 11.61 -0.03 -3.32
C SER A 68 10.59 0.34 -2.25
N ILE A 69 10.84 -0.06 -1.00
CA ILE A 69 10.04 0.36 0.16
C ILE A 69 9.99 1.89 0.26
N ASP A 70 11.12 2.57 0.01
CA ASP A 70 11.19 4.03 0.07
C ASP A 70 10.31 4.70 -0.98
N ARG A 71 10.19 4.09 -2.16
CA ARG A 71 9.31 4.59 -3.22
C ARG A 71 7.85 4.50 -2.78
N ILE A 72 7.45 3.38 -2.19
CA ILE A 72 6.08 3.18 -1.66
C ILE A 72 5.81 4.18 -0.53
N LYS A 73 6.74 4.36 0.41
CA LYS A 73 6.64 5.34 1.50
C LYS A 73 6.50 6.77 0.96
N SER A 74 7.31 7.13 -0.03
CA SER A 74 7.28 8.44 -0.67
C SER A 74 5.95 8.70 -1.39
N ALA A 75 5.47 7.72 -2.16
CA ALA A 75 4.16 7.78 -2.82
C ALA A 75 3.05 7.97 -1.79
N PHE A 76 3.04 7.16 -0.72
CA PHE A 76 2.04 7.27 0.35
C PHE A 76 2.04 8.66 1.00
N LEU A 77 3.23 9.19 1.32
CA LEU A 77 3.37 10.53 1.90
C LEU A 77 2.90 11.62 0.93
N SER A 78 3.26 11.53 -0.36
CA SER A 78 2.84 12.45 -1.42
C SER A 78 1.32 12.47 -1.57
N THR A 79 0.70 11.30 -1.70
CA THR A 79 -0.74 11.13 -1.82
C THR A 79 -1.45 11.66 -0.57
N THR A 80 -0.96 11.33 0.63
CA THR A 80 -1.54 11.82 1.89
C THR A 80 -1.46 13.35 1.96
N LYS A 81 -0.33 13.95 1.60
CA LYS A 81 -0.21 15.42 1.51
C LYS A 81 -1.21 16.03 0.52
N ALA A 82 -1.39 15.41 -0.64
CA ALA A 82 -2.30 15.90 -1.66
C ALA A 82 -3.77 15.84 -1.19
N VAL A 83 -4.19 14.70 -0.63
CA VAL A 83 -5.55 14.50 -0.09
C VAL A 83 -5.82 15.41 1.10
N THR A 84 -4.80 15.67 1.92
CA THR A 84 -4.97 16.46 3.15
C THR A 84 -4.88 17.97 2.95
N LYS A 85 -4.29 18.43 1.84
CA LYS A 85 -4.10 19.85 1.53
C LYS A 85 -5.37 20.69 1.67
N PRO A 86 -6.56 20.26 1.18
CA PRO A 86 -7.79 21.05 1.29
C PRO A 86 -8.28 21.24 2.73
N PHE A 87 -7.84 20.41 3.68
CA PHE A 87 -8.27 20.52 5.08
C PHE A 87 -7.50 21.59 5.86
N LEU A 88 -6.48 22.22 5.26
CA LEU A 88 -5.67 23.27 5.88
C LEU A 88 -5.18 22.86 7.28
N LEU A 89 -4.67 21.64 7.36
CA LEU A 89 -4.27 20.98 8.61
C LEU A 89 -3.35 21.83 9.51
N LYS A 90 -2.51 22.68 8.91
CA LYS A 90 -1.60 23.59 9.63
C LYS A 90 -2.31 24.69 10.41
N GLU A 91 -3.51 25.07 9.99
CA GLU A 91 -4.29 26.17 10.57
C GLU A 91 -5.27 25.67 11.64
N ARG A 92 -5.30 24.36 11.88
CA ARG A 92 -6.28 23.71 12.75
C ARG A 92 -5.57 23.02 13.91
N ARG A 93 -6.22 23.01 15.07
CA ARG A 93 -5.80 22.16 16.18
C ARG A 93 -6.12 20.71 15.81
N MET A 94 -5.09 19.91 15.57
CA MET A 94 -5.23 18.50 15.22
C MET A 94 -4.89 17.60 16.40
N MET A 95 -5.58 16.47 16.49
CA MET A 95 -5.23 15.36 17.35
C MET A 95 -4.86 14.19 16.45
N LEU A 96 -3.64 13.68 16.60
CA LEU A 96 -3.18 12.50 15.89
C LEU A 96 -3.40 11.29 16.80
N ALA A 97 -4.29 10.39 16.39
CA ALA A 97 -4.47 9.11 17.05
C ALA A 97 -3.68 8.06 16.28
N PHE A 98 -2.83 7.31 16.98
CA PHE A 98 -2.19 6.12 16.45
C PHE A 98 -2.89 4.92 17.07
N ASP A 99 -3.49 4.10 16.23
CA ASP A 99 -3.90 2.76 16.62
C ASP A 99 -2.74 1.83 16.28
N TYR A 100 -2.07 1.31 17.31
CA TYR A 100 -0.99 0.35 17.13
C TYR A 100 -1.57 -1.04 17.37
N THR A 101 -1.51 -1.88 16.34
CA THR A 101 -1.73 -3.32 16.51
C THR A 101 -0.36 -3.97 16.60
N ALA A 102 -0.08 -4.60 17.74
CA ALA A 102 1.04 -5.53 17.84
C ALA A 102 0.60 -6.81 17.12
N GLU A 103 0.93 -6.91 15.83
CA GLU A 103 0.81 -8.16 15.10
C GLU A 103 2.15 -8.90 15.23
N ASP A 104 2.09 -10.13 15.73
CA ASP A 104 3.25 -11.02 15.73
C ASP A 104 3.57 -11.39 14.28
N PHE A 105 4.72 -10.94 13.79
CA PHE A 105 5.23 -11.27 12.47
C PHE A 105 6.46 -12.19 12.56
N TYR A 106 6.56 -13.15 11.66
CA TYR A 106 7.75 -13.98 11.48
C TYR A 106 8.63 -13.45 10.34
N GLY A 107 9.94 -13.43 10.55
CA GLY A 107 10.97 -13.10 9.55
C GLY A 107 11.82 -11.88 9.91
N ASP A 108 12.95 -11.73 9.21
CA ASP A 108 13.82 -10.56 9.37
C ASP A 108 13.05 -9.28 8.97
N SER A 109 13.17 -8.22 9.79
CA SER A 109 12.51 -6.92 9.59
C SER A 109 13.01 -6.12 8.37
N GLY A 110 13.64 -6.79 7.40
CA GLY A 110 14.39 -6.18 6.30
C GLY A 110 13.65 -6.08 4.96
N GLY A 111 12.38 -6.51 4.86
CA GLY A 111 11.70 -6.64 3.57
C GLY A 111 10.21 -6.34 3.57
N ARG A 112 9.59 -6.46 2.37
CA ARG A 112 8.14 -6.26 2.15
C ARG A 112 7.28 -7.47 2.53
N TRP A 113 7.93 -8.57 2.85
CA TRP A 113 7.30 -9.84 3.17
C TRP A 113 7.13 -9.93 4.69
N LEU A 114 6.02 -9.37 5.18
CA LEU A 114 5.56 -9.59 6.54
C LEU A 114 4.67 -10.83 6.51
N HIS A 115 5.11 -11.91 7.16
CA HIS A 115 4.31 -13.11 7.33
C HIS A 115 3.64 -13.05 8.70
N GLY A 116 2.30 -13.08 8.72
CA GLY A 116 1.55 -13.18 9.98
C GLY A 116 1.89 -14.49 10.71
N TRP A 117 1.94 -14.45 12.03
CA TRP A 117 2.20 -15.63 12.85
C TRP A 117 1.15 -16.73 12.63
N THR A 118 1.61 -17.95 12.33
CA THR A 118 0.77 -19.13 12.07
C THR A 118 0.52 -20.01 13.30
N GLY A 119 0.98 -19.60 14.49
CA GLY A 119 0.81 -20.38 15.72
C GLY A 119 1.84 -21.50 15.95
N GLU A 120 2.78 -21.72 15.02
CA GLU A 120 3.80 -22.76 15.18
C GLU A 120 5.06 -22.20 15.87
N GLU A 121 5.29 -22.64 17.12
CA GLU A 121 6.54 -22.42 17.84
C GLU A 121 7.69 -23.12 17.07
N ARG A 122 8.67 -22.35 16.61
CA ARG A 122 10.01 -22.94 16.44
C ARG A 122 10.59 -23.06 17.84
N GLY A 123 10.81 -24.30 18.28
CA GLY A 123 11.48 -24.59 19.53
C GLY A 123 12.80 -23.82 19.67
N GLU A 124 13.07 -23.47 20.93
CA GLU A 124 14.34 -23.02 21.49
C GLU A 124 14.69 -21.53 21.35
N SER A 125 14.17 -20.79 22.33
CA SER A 125 14.88 -19.79 23.16
C SER A 125 16.27 -19.34 22.71
N GLN A 126 16.37 -18.08 22.27
CA GLN A 126 17.46 -17.20 22.69
C GLN A 126 16.89 -15.85 23.13
N SER A 127 17.04 -15.56 24.42
CA SER A 127 16.75 -14.29 25.06
C SER A 127 17.55 -13.15 24.40
N SER A 128 16.84 -12.17 23.82
CA SER A 128 17.44 -10.89 23.42
C SER A 128 17.50 -9.94 24.63
N PRO A 129 18.66 -9.34 24.97
CA PRO A 129 18.85 -8.58 26.20
C PRO A 129 18.57 -7.08 26.01
N PHE A 130 17.46 -6.71 25.38
CA PHE A 130 17.07 -5.30 25.27
C PHE A 130 15.65 -5.06 25.79
N CYS A 131 15.54 -5.17 27.11
CA CYS A 131 14.59 -4.43 27.95
C CYS A 131 15.13 -4.41 29.39
N GLN A 132 15.87 -3.34 29.72
CA GLN A 132 15.90 -2.72 31.04
C GLN A 132 15.68 -1.22 30.83
#